data_AF-A0A7Y3PND7-F1
#
_entry.id   AF-A0A7Y3PND7-F1
#
_cell.length_a   1.000
_cell.length_b   1.000
_cell.length_c   1.000
_cell.angle_alpha   90.00
_cell.angle_beta   90.00
_cell.angle_gamma   90.00
#
_symmetry.space_group_name_H-M   'P 1'
#
loop_
_entity.id
_entity.type
_entity.pdbx_description
1 polymer ?
#
loop_
_entity_poly.entity_id
_entity_poly.type
_entity_poly.pdbx_seq_one_letter_code
_entity_poly.pdbx_strand_id
1 'polypeptide(L)'
;MSESATSGVQGMSVASAFSGMRSVSPMVFRAGCPDCRGHFELAAGALRLVVGATSKTTFYSFTCPDCDTSVRKPAGERIVELLTGGGVSTLRLHSTL
;
A
#
# COMPACT_ATOMS: atom_id res chain seq x y z
N MET A 1 -26.57 -46.55 9.91
CA MET A 1 -25.71 -45.36 9.78
C MET A 1 -25.45 -45.12 8.30
N SER A 2 -26.04 -44.09 7.71
CA SER A 2 -25.66 -43.62 6.37
C SER A 2 -25.75 -42.11 6.40
N GLU A 3 -24.57 -41.51 6.57
CA GLU A 3 -24.33 -40.07 6.59
C GLU A 3 -24.70 -39.42 5.25
N SER A 4 -25.39 -38.28 5.37
CA SER A 4 -25.67 -37.34 4.30
C SER A 4 -25.15 -35.96 4.72
N ALA A 5 -24.82 -35.14 3.72
CA ALA A 5 -24.48 -33.71 3.76
C ALA A 5 -22.97 -33.41 3.98
N THR A 6 -22.33 -32.42 3.34
CA THR A 6 -22.72 -31.12 2.75
C THR A 6 -21.72 -30.74 1.63
N SER A 7 -22.15 -30.22 0.48
CA SER A 7 -22.25 -28.78 0.15
C SER A 7 -20.97 -27.95 0.37
N GLY A 8 -20.46 -27.31 -0.70
CA GLY A 8 -19.52 -26.20 -0.52
C GLY A 8 -18.53 -25.88 -1.65
N VAL A 9 -18.92 -25.87 -2.93
CA VAL A 9 -18.16 -25.06 -3.91
C VAL A 9 -18.62 -23.62 -3.77
N GLN A 10 -17.99 -22.87 -2.85
CA GLN A 10 -18.15 -21.42 -2.79
C GLN A 10 -17.59 -20.83 -4.10
N GLY A 11 -18.51 -20.38 -4.95
CA GLY A 11 -18.17 -19.71 -6.21
C GLY A 11 -17.26 -18.52 -5.95
N MET A 12 -16.03 -18.61 -6.45
CA MET A 12 -15.14 -17.46 -6.59
C MET A 12 -15.82 -16.42 -7.49
N SER A 13 -16.33 -15.34 -6.87
CA SER A 13 -17.08 -14.32 -7.59
C SER A 13 -16.14 -13.50 -8.47
N VAL A 14 -16.53 -13.26 -9.73
CA VAL A 14 -15.77 -12.40 -10.66
C VAL A 14 -15.57 -10.99 -10.09
N ALA A 15 -16.48 -10.51 -9.23
CA ALA A 15 -16.30 -9.23 -8.54
C ALA A 15 -15.03 -9.18 -7.68
N SER A 16 -14.64 -10.29 -7.03
CA SER A 16 -13.39 -10.41 -6.27
C SER A 16 -12.16 -10.37 -7.17
N ALA A 17 -12.28 -10.95 -8.38
CA ALA A 17 -11.18 -10.99 -9.35
C ALA A 17 -10.85 -9.60 -9.91
N PHE A 18 -11.85 -8.72 -10.04
CA PHE A 18 -11.69 -7.39 -10.61
C PHE A 18 -11.61 -6.25 -9.58
N SER A 19 -11.83 -6.53 -8.28
CA SER A 19 -11.84 -5.50 -7.21
C SER A 19 -10.52 -4.72 -7.07
N GLY A 20 -9.42 -5.19 -7.68
CA GLY A 20 -8.12 -4.50 -7.72
C GLY A 20 -7.78 -3.82 -9.06
N MET A 21 -8.62 -3.95 -10.10
CA MET A 21 -8.28 -3.45 -11.45
C MET A 21 -8.65 -1.98 -11.60
N ARG A 22 -7.91 -1.10 -10.93
CA ARG A 22 -7.79 0.31 -11.34
C ARG A 22 -6.55 0.42 -12.21
N SER A 23 -6.73 0.59 -13.51
CA SER A 23 -5.64 0.92 -14.45
C SER A 23 -5.14 2.32 -14.13
N VAL A 24 -4.23 2.42 -13.17
CA VAL A 24 -3.48 3.62 -12.86
C VAL A 24 -2.33 3.67 -13.86
N SER A 25 -2.27 4.70 -14.70
CA SER A 25 -1.05 5.01 -15.46
C SER A 25 0.13 4.95 -14.48
N PRO A 26 1.20 4.19 -14.77
CA PRO A 26 2.23 3.92 -13.76
C PRO A 26 2.94 5.21 -13.39
N MET A 27 2.47 5.86 -12.32
CA MET A 27 3.16 6.99 -11.73
C MET A 27 4.35 6.44 -10.97
N VAL A 28 5.54 6.89 -11.38
CA VAL A 28 6.80 6.54 -10.73
C VAL A 28 7.13 7.58 -9.67
N PHE A 29 7.51 7.11 -8.50
CA PHE A 29 7.92 7.92 -7.36
C PHE A 29 9.40 7.70 -7.10
N ARG A 30 10.16 8.79 -7.06
CA ARG A 30 11.59 8.72 -6.70
C ARG A 30 11.76 8.61 -5.19
N ALA A 31 12.41 7.55 -4.76
CA ALA A 31 12.75 7.30 -3.37
C ALA A 31 14.25 7.05 -3.21
N GLY A 32 14.87 7.76 -2.25
CA GLY A 32 16.25 7.51 -1.84
C GLY A 32 16.32 6.65 -0.59
N CYS A 33 17.11 5.59 -0.60
CA CYS A 33 17.38 4.76 0.57
C CYS A 33 18.48 5.40 1.43
N PRO A 34 18.28 5.67 2.74
CA PRO A 34 19.30 6.27 3.59
C PRO A 34 20.47 5.32 3.90
N ASP A 35 20.26 4.00 3.84
CA ASP A 35 21.27 2.98 4.15
C ASP A 35 22.28 2.79 3.01
N CYS A 36 21.81 2.44 1.81
CA CYS A 36 22.68 2.22 0.65
C CYS A 36 22.92 3.48 -0.19
N ARG A 37 22.23 4.59 0.12
CA ARG A 37 22.25 5.86 -0.64
C ARG A 37 21.85 5.74 -2.12
N GLY A 38 21.25 4.63 -2.51
CA GLY A 38 20.69 4.43 -3.84
C GLY A 38 19.40 5.23 -4.04
N HIS A 39 19.16 5.61 -5.30
CA HIS A 39 17.94 6.28 -5.74
C HIS A 39 17.16 5.35 -6.66
N PHE A 40 15.88 5.16 -6.36
CA PHE A 40 15.04 4.20 -7.05
C PHE A 40 13.73 4.83 -7.48
N GLU A 41 13.21 4.35 -8.60
CA GLU A 41 11.88 4.70 -9.09
C GLU A 41 10.92 3.58 -8.71
N LEU A 42 10.00 3.89 -7.80
CA LEU A 42 9.03 2.95 -7.25
C LEU A 42 7.65 3.22 -7.82
N ALA A 43 6.95 2.17 -8.22
CA ALA A 43 5.54 2.27 -8.58
C ALA A 43 4.68 2.52 -7.32
N ALA A 44 3.46 3.04 -7.52
CA ALA A 44 2.52 3.28 -6.43
C ALA A 44 2.27 2.05 -5.52
N GLY A 45 2.31 0.84 -6.10
CA GLY A 45 2.13 -0.41 -5.36
C GLY A 45 3.31 -0.84 -4.48
N ALA A 46 4.50 -0.27 -4.69
CA ALA A 46 5.68 -0.54 -3.86
C ALA A 46 5.76 0.37 -2.62
N LEU A 47 4.93 1.42 -2.57
CA LEU A 47 4.82 2.34 -1.45
C LEU A 47 3.59 2.01 -0.61
N ARG A 48 3.73 2.19 0.71
CA ARG A 48 2.61 2.11 1.64
C ARG A 48 2.52 3.42 2.40
N LEU A 49 1.39 4.10 2.31
CA LEU A 49 1.13 5.32 3.05
C LEU A 49 0.22 5.00 4.24
N VAL A 50 0.65 5.42 5.43
CA VAL A 50 -0.16 5.36 6.65
C VAL A 50 -0.48 6.79 7.05
N VAL A 51 -1.77 7.11 7.14
CA VAL A 51 -2.27 8.43 7.56
C VAL A 51 -2.90 8.28 8.93
N GLY A 52 -2.31 8.94 9.93
CA GLY A 52 -2.83 9.00 11.29
C GLY A 52 -3.62 10.28 11.56
N ALA A 53 -4.06 10.46 12.81
CA ALA A 53 -4.77 11.68 13.22
C ALA A 53 -3.91 12.96 13.16
N THR A 54 -2.58 12.84 13.10
CA THR A 54 -1.65 13.97 13.02
C THR A 54 -0.54 13.71 12.00
N SER A 55 0.14 14.76 11.54
CA SER A 55 1.29 14.63 10.64
C SER A 55 2.44 13.81 11.26
N LYS A 56 2.57 13.81 12.59
CA LYS A 56 3.56 12.98 13.32
C LYS A 56 3.24 11.49 13.27
N THR A 57 1.95 11.14 13.15
CA THR A 57 1.49 9.75 13.02
C THR A 57 1.28 9.35 11.56
N THR A 58 1.69 10.20 10.60
CA THR A 58 1.57 9.97 9.17
C THR A 58 2.95 9.70 8.56
N PHE A 59 3.12 8.55 7.93
CA PHE A 59 4.39 8.09 7.38
C PHE A 59 4.16 7.24 6.15
N TYR A 60 5.12 7.27 5.23
CA TYR A 60 5.20 6.29 4.15
C TYR A 60 6.38 5.35 4.39
N SER A 61 6.22 4.11 3.93
CA SER A 61 7.29 3.11 3.97
C SER A 61 7.42 2.40 2.63
N PHE A 62 8.66 2.04 2.29
CA PHE A 62 8.98 1.21 1.13
C PHE A 62 10.16 0.30 1.47
N THR A 63 10.28 -0.80 0.73
CA THR A 63 11.45 -1.69 0.80
C THR A 63 12.43 -1.28 -0.28
N CYS A 64 13.70 -1.09 0.09
CA CYS A 64 14.75 -0.82 -0.88
C CYS A 64 15.11 -2.09 -1.66
N PRO A 65 15.11 -2.08 -3.01
CA PRO A 65 15.40 -3.27 -3.81
C PRO A 65 16.89 -3.69 -3.80
N ASP A 66 17.81 -2.81 -3.39
CA ASP A 66 19.25 -3.12 -3.40
C ASP A 66 19.75 -3.69 -2.07
N CYS A 67 19.19 -3.24 -0.95
CA CYS A 67 19.61 -3.69 0.38
C CYS A 67 18.50 -4.36 1.20
N ASP A 68 17.30 -4.50 0.63
CA ASP A 68 16.10 -5.06 1.28
C ASP A 68 15.69 -4.37 2.60
N THR A 69 16.27 -3.20 2.90
CA THR A 69 15.92 -2.44 4.10
C THR A 69 14.55 -1.78 3.96
N SER A 70 13.73 -1.92 5.01
CA SER A 70 12.46 -1.19 5.13
C SER A 70 12.71 0.24 5.60
N VAL A 71 12.51 1.20 4.68
CA VAL A 71 12.74 2.62 4.93
C VAL A 71 11.42 3.28 5.29
N ARG A 72 11.37 3.98 6.44
CA ARG A 72 10.22 4.78 6.86
C ARG A 72 10.55 6.26 6.81
N LYS A 73 9.67 7.05 6.19
CA LYS A 73 9.82 8.50 6.10
C LYS A 73 8.53 9.21 6.53
N PRO A 74 8.63 10.34 7.25
CA PRO A 74 7.46 11.12 7.62
C PRO A 74 6.77 11.67 6.36
N ALA A 75 5.45 11.61 6.32
CA ALA A 75 4.65 12.14 5.23
C ALA A 75 4.00 13.45 5.69
N GLY A 76 4.49 14.58 5.17
CA GLY A 76 3.79 15.85 5.31
C GLY A 76 2.53 15.89 4.45
N GLU A 77 1.66 16.87 4.69
CA GLU A 77 0.37 17.04 4.00
C GLU A 77 0.51 16.98 2.48
N ARG A 78 1.49 17.70 1.92
CA ARG A 78 1.75 17.69 0.48
C ARG A 78 2.15 16.32 -0.08
N ILE A 79 2.92 15.55 0.69
CA ILE A 79 3.34 14.19 0.30
C ILE A 79 2.16 13.23 0.35
N VAL A 80 1.29 13.37 1.36
CA VAL A 80 0.04 12.60 1.47
C VAL A 80 -0.84 12.81 0.25
N GLU A 81 -1.06 14.06 -0.15
CA GLU A 81 -1.85 14.39 -1.34
C GLU A 81 -1.28 13.74 -2.61
N LEU A 82 0.03 13.87 -2.84
CA LEU A 82 0.70 13.33 -4.02
C LEU A 82 0.63 11.80 -4.08
N LEU A 83 0.92 11.13 -2.96
CA LEU A 83 0.89 9.67 -2.90
C LEU A 83 -0.54 9.14 -3.01
N THR A 84 -1.51 9.79 -2.35
CA THR A 84 -2.92 9.40 -2.42
C THR A 84 -3.49 9.61 -3.82
N GLY A 85 -3.18 10.76 -4.45
CA GLY A 85 -3.60 11.08 -5.82
C GLY A 85 -2.98 10.15 -6.87
N GLY A 86 -1.74 9.71 -6.64
CA GLY A 86 -1.06 8.74 -7.52
C GLY A 86 -1.41 7.28 -7.26
N GLY A 87 -2.40 6.98 -6.41
CA GLY A 87 -2.92 5.63 -6.22
C GLY A 87 -2.11 4.74 -5.28
N VAL A 88 -1.26 5.31 -4.42
CA VAL A 88 -0.56 4.55 -3.38
C VAL A 88 -1.57 3.96 -2.40
N SER A 89 -1.33 2.73 -1.95
CA SER A 89 -2.19 2.09 -0.94
C SER A 89 -2.16 2.91 0.36
N THR A 90 -3.30 3.51 0.69
CA THR A 90 -3.44 4.35 1.89
C THR A 90 -4.15 3.58 3.00
N LEU A 91 -3.48 3.47 4.15
CA LEU A 91 -4.04 2.95 5.38
C LEU A 91 -4.38 4.15 6.29
N ARG A 92 -5.67 4.38 6.54
CA ARG A 92 -6.10 5.38 7.52
C ARG A 92 -6.25 4.73 8.89
N LEU A 93 -5.52 5.24 9.87
CA LEU A 93 -5.68 4.84 11.26
C LEU A 93 -6.87 5.61 11.84
N HIS A 94 -7.98 4.92 12.07
CA HIS A 94 -9.08 5.49 12.86
C HIS A 94 -8.66 5.42 14.32
N SER A 95 -8.49 6.57 14.95
CA SER A 95 -8.31 6.64 16.40
C SER A 95 -9.67 6.41 17.04
N THR A 96 -9.96 5.18 17.45
CA THR A 96 -11.08 4.90 18.34
C THR A 96 -10.66 5.36 19.74
N LEU A 97 -11.00 6.62 20.08
CA LEU A 97 -10.99 7.10 21.46
C LEU A 97 -12.41 7.01 22.02
#